data_AF-A0A1R1PZ12-F1
#
_entry.id   AF-A0A1R1PZ12-F1
#
_cell.length_a   1.000
_cell.length_b   1.000
_cell.length_c   1.000
_cell.angle_alpha   90.00
_cell.angle_beta   90.00
_cell.angle_gamma   90.00
#
_symmetry.space_group_name_H-M   'P 1'
#
loop_
_entity.id
_entity.type
_entity.pdbx_description
1 polymer ?
#
loop_
_entity_poly.entity_id
_entity_poly.type
_entity_poly.pdbx_seq_one_letter_code
_entity_poly.pdbx_strand_id
1 'polypeptide(L)'
;MESRDEFNVNADALQTKGKVSVGQKRGNPCRLYYEIYGKGDTKVVFINGMGTDRQMWEFVVSVFKKTQPEFQMLTFDNRNTGYSDDGSTLKL
;
A
#
# COMPACT_ATOMS: atom_id res chain seq x y z
N MET A 1 -0.76 18.65 6.82
CA MET A 1 -2.19 18.29 6.97
C MET A 1 -2.34 16.97 6.24
N GLU A 2 -2.31 15.85 6.94
CA GLU A 2 -2.51 14.54 6.29
C GLU A 2 -3.95 14.51 5.77
N SER A 3 -4.10 14.56 4.44
CA SER A 3 -5.40 14.40 3.80
C SER A 3 -5.96 13.05 4.23
N ARG A 4 -7.19 13.05 4.74
CA ARG A 4 -7.96 11.81 4.77
C ARG A 4 -7.95 11.27 3.35
N ASP A 5 -7.65 9.98 3.22
CA ASP A 5 -7.62 9.31 1.93
C ASP A 5 -9.08 9.04 1.57
N GLU A 6 -9.79 10.10 1.15
CA GLU A 6 -11.25 10.11 0.94
C GLU A 6 -11.71 9.08 -0.12
N PHE A 7 -10.77 8.50 -0.86
CA PHE A 7 -11.02 7.54 -1.93
C PHE A 7 -10.74 6.09 -1.53
N ASN A 8 -10.19 5.82 -0.34
CA ASN A 8 -9.98 4.44 0.11
C ASN A 8 -11.27 3.88 0.73
N VAL A 9 -11.96 2.99 0.00
CA VAL A 9 -13.22 2.36 0.46
C VAL A 9 -13.06 1.50 1.72
N ASN A 10 -11.83 1.19 2.12
CA ASN A 10 -11.49 0.42 3.31
C ASN A 10 -10.92 1.28 4.45
N ALA A 11 -10.97 2.62 4.36
CA ALA A 11 -10.35 3.52 5.33
C ALA A 11 -10.71 3.21 6.80
N ASP A 12 -11.98 2.87 7.07
CA ASP A 12 -12.47 2.55 8.43
C ASP A 12 -11.86 1.26 9.02
N ALA A 13 -11.32 0.39 8.18
CA ALA A 13 -10.73 -0.88 8.59
C ALA A 13 -9.20 -0.89 8.58
N LEU A 14 -8.59 0.24 8.24
CA LEU A 14 -7.15 0.37 8.15
C LEU A 14 -6.53 0.30 9.54
N GLN A 15 -5.57 -0.60 9.75
CA GLN A 15 -4.87 -0.68 11.03
C GLN A 15 -3.64 0.21 11.08
N THR A 16 -2.91 0.24 9.97
CA THR A 16 -1.78 1.14 9.82
C THR A 16 -1.53 1.41 8.35
N LYS A 17 -0.97 2.58 8.09
CA LYS A 17 -0.41 2.98 6.81
C LYS A 17 0.84 3.80 7.05
N GLY A 18 1.68 3.88 6.03
CA GLY A 18 2.84 4.74 6.09
C GLY A 18 3.70 4.58 4.87
N LYS A 19 4.92 5.09 4.98
CA LYS A 19 5.95 4.91 3.97
C LYS A 19 7.15 4.19 4.56
N VAL A 20 7.76 3.28 3.80
CA VAL A 20 8.97 2.55 4.19
C VAL A 20 10.10 2.83 3.22
N SER A 21 11.26 3.19 3.75
CA SER A 21 12.47 3.46 2.98
C SER A 21 13.06 2.19 2.39
N VAL A 22 13.24 2.16 1.06
CA VAL A 22 13.89 1.06 0.31
C VAL A 22 15.04 1.60 -0.53
N GLY A 23 15.87 0.70 -1.10
CA GLY A 23 16.89 1.08 -2.08
C GLY A 23 18.07 1.92 -1.56
N GLN A 24 18.33 1.90 -0.25
CA GLN A 24 19.28 2.82 0.42
C GLN A 24 20.73 2.77 -0.09
N LYS A 25 21.18 1.63 -0.61
CA LYS A 25 22.59 1.41 -0.98
C LYS A 25 22.88 1.53 -2.48
N ARG A 26 21.86 1.56 -3.34
CA ARG A 26 22.03 1.55 -4.81
C ARG A 26 20.94 2.37 -5.48
N GLY A 27 21.35 3.45 -6.15
CA GLY A 27 20.43 4.40 -6.80
C GLY A 27 19.90 5.45 -5.81
N ASN A 28 18.74 6.03 -6.14
CA ASN A 28 18.08 7.00 -5.28
C ASN A 28 17.24 6.26 -4.23
N PRO A 29 17.40 6.56 -2.92
CA PRO A 29 16.45 6.15 -1.89
C PRO A 29 15.03 6.50 -2.30
N CYS A 30 14.12 5.56 -2.16
CA CYS A 30 12.70 5.74 -2.45
C CYS A 30 11.90 5.20 -1.27
N ARG A 31 10.80 5.87 -0.91
CA ARG A 31 9.90 5.35 0.11
C ARG A 31 8.64 4.79 -0.54
N LEU A 32 8.30 3.55 -0.21
CA LEU A 32 7.09 2.89 -0.69
C LEU A 32 5.94 3.13 0.28
N TYR A 33 4.78 3.56 -0.22
CA TYR A 33 3.57 3.66 0.57
C TYR A 33 2.93 2.28 0.76
N TYR A 34 2.40 2.01 1.94
CA TYR A 34 1.74 0.75 2.26
C TYR A 34 0.56 0.92 3.20
N GLU A 35 -0.30 -0.10 3.21
CA GLU A 35 -1.45 -0.24 4.09
C GLU A 35 -1.59 -1.66 4.63
N ILE A 36 -2.02 -1.77 5.89
CA ILE A 36 -2.24 -3.05 6.56
C ILE A 36 -3.68 -3.16 7.05
N TYR A 37 -4.28 -4.31 6.76
CA TYR A 37 -5.62 -4.72 7.14
C TYR A 37 -5.60 -6.12 7.77
N GLY A 38 -6.60 -6.46 8.59
CA GLY A 38 -6.65 -7.74 9.31
C GLY A 38 -5.59 -7.92 10.42
N LYS A 39 -5.92 -8.72 11.44
CA LYS A 39 -5.02 -9.04 12.56
C LYS A 39 -4.63 -10.51 12.60
N GLY A 40 -4.98 -11.26 11.57
CA GLY A 40 -4.72 -12.68 11.51
C GLY A 40 -3.23 -13.03 11.44
N ASP A 41 -2.92 -14.26 11.83
CA ASP A 41 -1.55 -14.76 11.91
C ASP A 41 -0.98 -15.07 10.53
N THR A 42 -1.82 -15.41 9.55
CA THR A 42 -1.38 -15.70 8.19
C THR A 42 -1.23 -14.40 7.38
N LYS A 43 -0.05 -14.17 6.80
CA LYS A 43 0.26 -12.91 6.08
C LYS A 43 0.04 -13.05 4.59
N VAL A 44 -0.68 -12.09 4.00
CA VAL A 44 -0.96 -12.02 2.56
C VAL A 44 -0.47 -10.68 2.04
N VAL A 45 0.29 -10.71 0.94
CA VAL A 45 0.80 -9.50 0.27
C VAL A 45 0.22 -9.41 -1.12
N PHE A 46 -0.45 -8.30 -1.41
CA PHE A 46 -0.99 -8.00 -2.73
C PHE A 46 0.04 -7.18 -3.52
N ILE A 47 0.48 -7.72 -4.65
CA ILE A 47 1.47 -7.09 -5.54
C ILE A 47 0.75 -6.58 -6.79
N ASN A 48 0.92 -5.30 -7.10
CA ASN A 48 0.18 -4.66 -8.19
C ASN A 48 0.72 -5.09 -9.57
N GLY A 49 -0.17 -5.04 -10.56
CA GLY A 49 0.19 -5.14 -11.96
C GLY A 49 0.86 -3.88 -12.51
N MET A 50 1.22 -3.93 -13.79
CA MET A 50 1.77 -2.77 -14.50
C MET A 50 0.73 -1.66 -14.63
N GLY A 51 1.12 -0.42 -14.34
CA GLY A 51 0.27 0.77 -14.50
C GLY A 51 -0.79 0.95 -13.40
N THR A 52 -0.73 0.15 -12.33
CA THR A 52 -1.67 0.24 -11.21
C THR A 52 -0.99 0.52 -9.88
N ASP A 53 -1.79 0.94 -8.92
CA ASP A 53 -1.42 1.15 -7.53
C ASP A 53 -2.24 0.20 -6.63
N ARG A 54 -2.13 0.39 -5.31
CA ARG A 54 -2.84 -0.42 -4.31
C ARG A 54 -4.36 -0.46 -4.49
N GLN A 55 -4.96 0.55 -5.14
CA GLN A 55 -6.42 0.67 -5.26
C GLN A 55 -7.02 -0.48 -6.07
N MET A 56 -6.22 -1.11 -6.96
CA MET A 56 -6.59 -2.33 -7.69
C MET A 56 -7.11 -3.44 -6.77
N TRP A 57 -6.65 -3.49 -5.51
CA TRP A 57 -7.00 -4.55 -4.56
C TRP A 57 -8.10 -4.18 -3.57
N GLU A 58 -8.61 -2.95 -3.57
CA GLU A 58 -9.56 -2.47 -2.54
C GLU A 58 -10.82 -3.31 -2.44
N PHE A 59 -11.38 -3.75 -3.56
CA PHE A 59 -12.55 -4.62 -3.57
C PHE A 59 -12.21 -6.01 -3.00
N VAL A 60 -11.05 -6.57 -3.37
CA VAL A 60 -10.60 -7.89 -2.88
C VAL A 60 -10.35 -7.84 -1.37
N VAL A 61 -9.66 -6.81 -0.88
CA VAL A 61 -9.46 -6.56 0.55
C VAL A 61 -10.80 -6.39 1.29
N SER A 62 -11.78 -5.71 0.69
CA SER A 62 -13.11 -5.55 1.27
C SER A 62 -13.80 -6.90 1.50
N VAL A 63 -13.64 -7.84 0.56
CA VAL A 63 -14.19 -9.19 0.67
C VAL A 63 -13.41 -10.01 1.70
N PHE A 64 -12.08 -10.07 1.58
CA PHE A 64 -11.22 -10.85 2.48
C PHE A 64 -11.39 -10.45 3.94
N LYS A 65 -11.46 -9.15 4.23
CA LYS A 65 -11.72 -8.65 5.59
C LYS A 65 -13.00 -9.21 6.21
N LYS A 66 -14.03 -9.45 5.40
CA LYS A 66 -15.33 -9.96 5.87
C LYS A 66 -15.36 -11.47 5.98
N THR A 67 -14.64 -12.17 5.09
CA THR A 67 -14.78 -13.62 4.94
C THR A 67 -13.61 -14.43 5.49
N GLN A 68 -12.44 -13.82 5.70
CA GLN A 68 -11.19 -14.50 6.06
C GLN A 68 -10.46 -13.80 7.23
N PRO A 69 -10.94 -13.93 8.48
CA PRO A 69 -10.36 -13.26 9.65
C PRO A 69 -8.95 -13.74 10.02
N GLU A 70 -8.52 -14.91 9.52
CA GLU A 70 -7.20 -15.51 9.75
C GLU A 70 -6.06 -14.80 9.01
N PHE A 71 -6.38 -13.88 8.10
CA PHE A 71 -5.39 -13.13 7.33
C PHE A 71 -5.10 -11.75 7.91
N GLN A 72 -3.83 -11.37 7.83
CA GLN A 72 -3.38 -9.98 7.82
C GLN A 72 -2.83 -9.67 6.41
N MET A 73 -3.35 -8.61 5.83
CA MET A 73 -3.20 -8.24 4.44
C MET A 73 -2.38 -6.97 4.32
N LEU A 74 -1.40 -6.98 3.41
CA LEU A 74 -0.58 -5.84 3.03
C LEU A 74 -0.88 -5.48 1.58
N THR A 75 -1.30 -4.23 1.34
CA THR A 75 -1.25 -3.61 0.01
C THR A 75 -0.19 -2.53 0.02
N PHE A 76 0.46 -2.30 -1.11
CA PHE A 76 1.47 -1.25 -1.23
C PHE A 76 1.49 -0.69 -2.63
N ASP A 77 2.02 0.52 -2.78
CA ASP A 77 2.23 1.12 -4.08
C ASP A 77 3.62 0.76 -4.58
N ASN A 78 3.71 0.28 -5.83
CA ASN A 78 4.99 0.07 -6.48
C ASN A 78 5.78 1.39 -6.51
N ARG A 79 7.10 1.29 -6.68
CA ARG A 79 7.92 2.49 -6.90
C ARG A 79 7.35 3.30 -8.07
N ASN A 80 7.28 4.63 -7.92
CA ASN A 80 6.73 5.58 -8.90
C ASN A 80 5.22 5.44 -9.16
N THR A 81 4.46 4.73 -8.34
CA THR A 81 2.99 4.67 -8.46
C THR A 81 2.30 5.10 -7.17
N GLY A 82 1.03 5.50 -7.27
CA GLY A 82 0.20 5.90 -6.13
C GLY A 82 0.88 6.93 -5.24
N TYR A 83 0.95 6.63 -3.95
CA TYR A 83 1.57 7.48 -2.94
C TYR A 83 3.05 7.16 -2.67
N SER A 84 3.63 6.17 -3.35
CA SER A 84 5.08 5.92 -3.29
C SER A 84 5.86 7.09 -3.90
N ASP A 85 7.08 7.32 -3.41
CA ASP A 85 7.91 8.38 -3.96
C ASP A 85 8.22 8.12 -5.44
N ASP A 86 8.19 9.17 -6.26
CA ASP A 86 8.79 9.12 -7.59
C ASP A 86 10.32 9.10 -7.42
N GLY A 87 10.96 8.07 -7.97
CA GLY A 87 12.40 7.93 -8.06
C GLY A 87 12.98 8.58 -9.32
N SER A 88 12.16 9.34 -10.07
CA SER A 88 12.47 9.89 -11.40
C SER A 88 13.07 11.29 -11.36
N THR A 89 13.56 11.74 -10.20
CA THR A 89 13.94 13.13 -9.94
C THR A 89 14.73 13.79 -11.10
N LEU A 90 14.02 14.49 -11.98
CA LEU A 90 14.46 15.75 -12.55
C LEU A 90 14.20 16.77 -11.45
N LYS A 91 15.27 17.24 -10.80
CA LYS A 91 15.19 18.43 -9.95
C LYS A 91 15.12 19.62 -10.91
N LEU A 92 13.94 20.21 -11.10
CA LEU A 92 13.80 21.57 -11.62
C LEU A 92 14.09 22.56 -10.50
#